data_AF-A0A7U0TGR8-F1
#
_entry.id   AF-A0A7U0TGR8-F1
#
_cell.length_a   1.000
_cell.length_b   1.000
_cell.length_c   1.000
_cell.angle_alpha   90.00
_cell.angle_beta   90.00
_cell.angle_gamma   90.00
#
_symmetry.space_group_name_H-M   'P 1'
#
loop_
_entity.id
_entity.type
_entity.pdbx_description
1 polymer ?
#
loop_
_entity_poly.entity_id
_entity_poly.type
_entity_poly.pdbx_seq_one_letter_code
_entity_poly.pdbx_strand_id
1 'polypeptide(L)'
;EVLSMDFMNMYIYLIFYISTGLTAMYSMRLLYYTMIGEFNGFSFFCIEDTSMFMLRGMSGLIFFVILGGSAVSWIMFPTPYFICLPIFMKLMVILVVLAGAWLGYMISKINFSDYSKMGFFYGVSYFMCSMWNLSYLSTMGVNYYFFVYSGKLSELVDQGWSEYFGSQNLFISLKKSTLFLEKIFLNNIKIFLTLLLIWICLVYIY
;
A
#
# COMPACT_ATOMS: atom_id res chain seq x y z
N GLU A 1 25.31 -8.59 19.50
CA GLU A 1 26.79 -8.66 19.59
C GLU A 1 27.47 -7.48 18.90
N VAL A 2 27.29 -7.26 17.59
CA VAL A 2 27.87 -6.05 16.94
C VAL A 2 27.25 -4.76 17.49
N LEU A 3 25.94 -4.75 17.72
CA LEU A 3 25.23 -3.62 18.35
C LEU A 3 25.68 -3.31 19.79
N SER A 4 26.35 -4.25 20.47
CA SER A 4 26.90 -4.04 21.82
C SER A 4 28.36 -3.59 21.82
N MET A 5 29.00 -3.48 20.64
CA MET A 5 30.39 -3.03 20.50
C MET A 5 30.52 -1.51 20.57
N ASP A 6 29.58 -0.80 19.94
CA ASP A 6 29.63 0.65 19.82
C ASP A 6 28.68 1.33 20.81
N PHE A 7 29.01 2.58 21.12
CA PHE A 7 28.12 3.53 21.80
C PHE A 7 26.97 3.94 20.87
N MET A 8 26.14 2.99 20.50
CA MET A 8 24.84 3.29 19.94
C MET A 8 23.97 3.96 20.99
N ASN A 9 23.11 4.88 20.55
CA ASN A 9 22.11 5.49 21.42
C ASN A 9 21.35 4.39 22.18
N MET A 10 21.29 4.49 23.51
CA MET A 10 20.61 3.52 24.38
C MET A 10 19.18 3.23 23.92
N TYR A 11 18.53 4.20 23.28
CA TYR A 11 17.22 4.04 22.66
C TYR A 11 17.20 2.95 21.57
N ILE A 12 18.16 2.99 20.64
CA ILE A 12 18.26 2.02 19.54
C ILE A 12 18.59 0.63 20.10
N TYR A 13 19.49 0.57 21.08
CA TYR A 13 19.83 -0.67 21.76
C TYR A 13 18.59 -1.32 22.38
N LEU A 14 17.79 -0.57 23.15
CA LEU A 14 16.56 -1.09 23.77
C LEU A 14 15.54 -1.57 22.74
N ILE A 15 15.28 -0.80 21.69
CA ILE A 15 14.30 -1.19 20.66
C ILE A 15 14.72 -2.49 19.98
N PHE A 16 16.01 -2.62 19.64
CA PHE A 16 16.51 -3.83 18.99
C PHE A 16 16.27 -5.06 19.85
N TYR A 17 16.69 -5.06 21.12
CA TYR A 17 16.47 -6.22 21.98
C TYR A 17 14.98 -6.46 22.27
N ILE A 18 14.16 -5.43 22.51
CA ILE A 18 12.71 -5.60 22.70
C ILE A 18 12.07 -6.22 21.46
N SER A 19 12.43 -5.76 20.26
CA SER A 19 11.91 -6.33 19.01
C SER A 19 12.29 -7.81 18.86
N THR A 20 13.51 -8.21 19.23
CA THR A 20 13.90 -9.64 19.23
C THR A 20 13.14 -10.49 20.24
N GLY A 21 12.74 -9.92 21.39
CA GLY A 21 11.87 -10.61 22.35
C GLY A 21 10.43 -10.74 21.83
N LEU A 22 9.91 -9.70 21.17
CA LEU A 22 8.58 -9.68 20.58
C LEU A 22 8.43 -10.65 19.40
N THR A 23 9.47 -10.88 18.60
CA THR A 23 9.42 -11.91 17.53
C THR A 23 9.29 -13.32 18.10
N ALA A 24 9.99 -13.62 19.21
CA ALA A 24 9.84 -14.89 19.93
C ALA A 24 8.45 -15.04 20.57
N MET A 25 7.89 -13.95 21.10
CA MET A 25 6.51 -13.94 21.60
C MET A 25 5.50 -14.24 20.48
N TYR A 26 5.67 -13.65 19.30
CA TYR A 26 4.77 -13.87 18.16
C TYR A 26 4.83 -15.32 17.65
N SER A 27 6.01 -15.91 17.53
CA SER A 27 6.16 -17.31 17.09
C SER A 27 5.52 -18.29 18.07
N MET A 28 5.73 -18.09 19.38
CA MET A 28 5.09 -18.91 20.42
C MET A 28 3.56 -18.76 20.41
N ARG A 29 3.05 -17.54 20.21
CA ARG A 29 1.60 -17.31 20.09
C ARG A 29 1.00 -18.06 18.90
N LEU A 30 1.67 -18.04 17.74
CA LEU A 30 1.21 -18.77 16.55
C LEU A 30 1.18 -20.28 16.83
N LEU A 31 2.27 -20.81 17.39
CA LEU A 31 2.39 -22.23 17.74
C LEU A 31 1.32 -22.65 18.76
N TYR A 32 1.00 -21.79 19.73
CA TYR A 32 -0.05 -22.06 20.71
C TYR A 32 -1.42 -22.22 20.05
N TYR A 33 -1.84 -21.27 19.21
CA TYR A 33 -3.17 -21.31 18.61
C TYR A 33 -3.34 -22.38 17.52
N THR A 34 -2.27 -22.84 16.88
CA THR A 34 -2.36 -23.85 15.81
C THR A 34 -2.16 -25.28 16.30
N MET A 35 -1.22 -25.51 17.23
CA MET A 35 -0.77 -26.87 17.58
C MET A 35 -0.99 -27.26 19.05
N ILE A 36 -0.81 -26.34 20.01
CA ILE A 36 -0.87 -26.69 21.45
C ILE A 36 -2.29 -26.55 22.01
N GLY A 37 -3.03 -25.53 21.56
CA GLY A 37 -4.35 -25.19 22.06
C GLY A 37 -5.43 -26.22 21.70
N GLU A 38 -6.60 -26.04 22.29
CA GLU A 38 -7.77 -26.86 21.96
C GLU A 38 -8.22 -26.61 20.52
N PHE A 39 -8.74 -27.66 19.87
CA PHE A 39 -9.20 -27.57 18.49
C PHE A 39 -10.47 -26.71 18.40
N ASN A 40 -10.34 -25.53 17.80
CA ASN A 40 -11.43 -24.56 17.61
C ASN A 40 -12.13 -24.69 16.24
N GLY A 41 -11.95 -25.80 15.52
CA GLY A 41 -12.56 -26.03 14.22
C GLY A 41 -14.00 -26.55 14.28
N PHE A 42 -14.61 -26.73 13.10
CA PHE A 42 -15.94 -27.36 13.01
C PHE A 42 -15.89 -28.85 13.38
N SER A 43 -17.02 -29.37 13.89
CA SER A 43 -17.14 -30.76 14.32
C SER A 43 -16.96 -31.79 13.19
N PHE A 44 -17.28 -31.42 11.95
CA PHE A 44 -17.01 -32.23 10.77
C PHE A 44 -15.71 -31.74 10.10
N PHE A 45 -14.60 -32.38 10.45
CA PHE A 45 -13.31 -32.10 9.83
C PHE A 45 -12.69 -33.38 9.24
N CYS A 46 -12.03 -33.24 8.09
CA CYS A 46 -11.13 -34.25 7.55
C CYS A 46 -9.78 -33.55 7.32
N ILE A 47 -8.77 -33.92 8.11
CA ILE A 47 -7.41 -33.38 8.02
C ILE A 47 -6.53 -34.52 7.51
N GLU A 48 -6.08 -34.42 6.26
CA GLU A 48 -5.22 -35.40 5.60
C GLU A 48 -4.09 -34.71 4.84
N ASP A 49 -2.83 -34.97 5.22
CA ASP A 49 -1.63 -34.50 4.52
C ASP A 49 -1.11 -35.55 3.54
N THR A 50 -1.83 -35.80 2.45
CA THR A 50 -1.50 -36.87 1.47
C THR A 50 -0.71 -36.39 0.25
N SER A 51 -0.58 -35.08 0.05
CA SER A 51 0.05 -34.53 -1.16
C SER A 51 1.59 -34.61 -1.11
N MET A 52 2.12 -35.67 -1.72
CA MET A 52 3.57 -35.92 -1.80
C MET A 52 4.37 -34.74 -2.41
N PHE A 53 3.80 -34.00 -3.35
CA PHE A 53 4.46 -32.82 -3.94
C PHE A 53 4.69 -31.71 -2.91
N MET A 54 3.70 -31.43 -2.06
CA MET A 54 3.82 -30.42 -1.01
C MET A 54 4.83 -30.85 0.06
N LEU A 55 4.76 -32.11 0.51
CA LEU A 55 5.69 -32.67 1.50
C LEU A 55 7.15 -32.65 1.01
N ARG A 56 7.40 -32.93 -0.27
CA ARG A 56 8.73 -32.81 -0.88
C ARG A 56 9.23 -31.36 -0.88
N GLY A 57 8.36 -30.39 -1.17
CA GLY A 57 8.71 -28.96 -1.12
C GLY A 57 9.05 -28.50 0.30
N MET A 58 8.22 -28.83 1.29
CA MET A 58 8.44 -28.46 2.69
C MET A 58 9.71 -29.09 3.27
N SER A 59 9.97 -30.38 2.99
CA SER A 59 11.17 -31.08 3.48
C SER A 59 12.46 -30.49 2.89
N GLY A 60 12.45 -30.11 1.61
CA GLY A 60 13.57 -29.38 1.00
C GLY A 60 13.87 -28.05 1.69
N LEU A 61 12.83 -27.26 2.02
CA LEU A 61 13.00 -25.99 2.73
C LEU A 61 13.58 -26.18 4.14
N ILE A 62 13.11 -27.18 4.89
CA ILE A 62 13.64 -27.48 6.25
C ILE A 62 15.14 -27.77 6.18
N PHE A 63 15.58 -28.55 5.19
CA PHE A 63 17.00 -28.86 4.99
C PHE A 63 17.84 -27.59 4.72
N PHE A 64 17.34 -26.70 3.87
CA PHE A 64 18.00 -25.42 3.59
C PHE A 64 18.06 -24.49 4.82
N VAL A 65 17.04 -24.46 5.68
CA VAL A 65 17.06 -23.63 6.88
C VAL A 65 18.16 -24.09 7.86
N ILE A 66 18.37 -25.40 8.00
CA ILE A 66 19.36 -25.96 8.93
C ILE A 66 20.80 -25.73 8.42
N LEU A 67 21.07 -25.98 7.13
CA LEU A 67 22.43 -25.90 6.58
C LEU A 67 22.77 -24.54 5.97
N GLY A 68 21.77 -23.79 5.50
CA GLY A 68 21.98 -22.56 4.76
C GLY A 68 22.63 -21.47 5.61
N GLY A 69 22.23 -21.35 6.88
CA GLY A 69 22.80 -20.33 7.78
C GLY A 69 24.30 -20.54 8.02
N SER A 70 24.71 -21.76 8.32
CA SER A 70 26.13 -22.08 8.52
C SER A 70 26.94 -21.95 7.23
N ALA A 71 26.42 -22.48 6.10
CA ALA A 71 27.09 -22.38 4.80
C ALA A 71 27.29 -20.93 4.36
N VAL A 72 26.28 -20.07 4.49
CA VAL A 72 26.39 -18.64 4.14
C VAL A 72 27.36 -17.92 5.05
N SER A 73 27.39 -18.24 6.36
CA SER A 73 28.34 -17.63 7.29
C SER A 73 29.80 -17.91 6.92
N TRP A 74 30.12 -19.14 6.49
CA TRP A 74 31.46 -19.52 6.06
C TRP A 74 31.88 -18.87 4.74
N ILE A 75 30.95 -18.69 3.81
CA ILE A 75 31.24 -18.06 2.50
C ILE A 75 31.38 -16.54 2.65
N MET A 76 30.47 -15.89 3.39
CA MET A 76 30.43 -14.43 3.50
C MET A 76 31.48 -13.86 4.45
N PHE A 77 31.84 -14.59 5.51
CA PHE A 77 32.81 -14.14 6.51
C PHE A 77 34.03 -15.06 6.57
N PRO A 78 34.94 -15.02 5.58
CA PRO A 78 36.13 -15.88 5.55
C PRO A 78 37.08 -15.58 6.72
N THR A 79 37.05 -14.37 7.29
CA THR A 79 37.81 -13.98 8.47
C THR A 79 36.84 -13.57 9.59
N PRO A 80 36.56 -14.45 10.57
CA PRO A 80 35.67 -14.10 11.69
C PRO A 80 36.32 -13.04 12.58
N TYR A 81 35.60 -11.98 12.91
CA TYR A 81 36.04 -10.96 13.86
C TYR A 81 35.82 -11.46 15.30
N PHE A 82 36.87 -11.44 16.14
CA PHE A 82 36.76 -11.86 17.53
C PHE A 82 36.18 -10.75 18.40
N ILE A 83 35.12 -11.07 19.14
CA ILE A 83 34.35 -10.13 19.96
C ILE A 83 34.55 -10.44 21.44
N CYS A 84 35.25 -9.55 22.16
CA CYS A 84 35.42 -9.64 23.61
C CYS A 84 34.29 -8.88 24.33
N LEU A 85 33.28 -9.61 24.81
CA LEU A 85 32.19 -9.04 25.61
C LEU A 85 32.09 -9.74 26.98
N PRO A 86 31.65 -9.04 28.04
CA PRO A 86 31.27 -9.67 29.29
C PRO A 86 30.19 -10.74 29.08
N ILE A 87 30.21 -11.80 29.89
CA ILE A 87 29.31 -12.95 29.73
C ILE A 87 27.83 -12.57 29.66
N PHE A 88 27.40 -11.58 30.45
CA PHE A 88 26.03 -11.07 30.44
C PHE A 88 25.63 -10.47 29.10
N MET A 89 26.49 -9.66 28.50
CA MET A 89 26.21 -9.04 27.19
C MET A 89 26.21 -10.07 26.06
N LYS A 90 27.08 -11.07 26.15
CA LYS A 90 27.14 -12.18 25.19
C LYS A 90 25.86 -13.02 25.20
N LEU A 91 25.32 -13.32 26.39
CA LEU A 91 24.12 -14.14 26.55
C LEU A 91 22.81 -13.34 26.44
N MET A 92 22.87 -12.01 26.28
CA MET A 92 21.69 -11.15 26.32
C MET A 92 20.61 -11.54 25.30
N VAL A 93 21.01 -11.91 24.07
CA VAL A 93 20.05 -12.30 23.01
C VAL A 93 19.27 -13.55 23.42
N ILE A 94 19.96 -14.56 23.95
CA ILE A 94 19.34 -15.82 24.39
C ILE A 94 18.38 -15.56 25.54
N LEU A 95 18.79 -14.75 26.53
CA LEU A 95 17.94 -14.39 27.67
C LEU A 95 16.66 -13.69 27.21
N VAL A 96 16.77 -12.73 26.29
CA VAL A 96 15.62 -11.99 25.76
C VAL A 96 14.68 -12.88 24.96
N VAL A 97 15.20 -13.79 24.14
CA VAL A 97 14.40 -14.75 23.37
C VAL A 97 13.65 -15.72 24.30
N LEU A 98 14.32 -16.27 25.32
CA LEU A 98 13.69 -17.16 26.30
C LEU A 98 12.62 -16.43 27.12
N ALA A 99 12.89 -15.20 27.57
CA ALA A 99 11.91 -14.38 28.27
C ALA A 99 10.70 -14.05 27.38
N GLY A 100 10.94 -13.69 26.11
CA GLY A 100 9.88 -13.41 25.13
C GLY A 100 9.01 -14.63 24.85
N ALA A 101 9.62 -15.81 24.69
CA ALA A 101 8.90 -17.07 24.49
C ALA A 101 8.04 -17.45 25.71
N TRP A 102 8.59 -17.31 26.92
CA TRP A 102 7.87 -17.57 28.17
C TRP A 102 6.68 -16.61 28.34
N LEU A 103 6.89 -15.31 28.14
CA LEU A 103 5.82 -14.32 28.19
C LEU A 103 4.76 -14.60 27.12
N GLY A 104 5.15 -14.98 25.91
CA GLY A 104 4.21 -15.30 24.83
C GLY A 104 3.31 -16.49 25.17
N TYR A 105 3.86 -17.54 25.76
CA TYR A 105 3.08 -18.69 26.22
C TYR A 105 2.09 -18.32 27.34
N MET A 106 2.52 -17.50 28.31
CA MET A 106 1.64 -17.05 29.38
C MET A 106 0.49 -16.18 28.86
N ILE A 107 0.76 -15.28 27.92
CA ILE A 107 -0.26 -14.41 27.31
C ILE A 107 -1.22 -15.21 26.43
N SER A 108 -0.77 -16.26 25.74
CA SER A 108 -1.64 -17.06 24.88
C SER A 108 -2.60 -17.96 25.66
N LYS A 109 -2.23 -18.34 26.89
CA LYS A 109 -3.07 -19.13 27.80
C LYS A 109 -4.12 -18.26 28.50
N ILE A 110 -5.12 -17.82 27.75
CA ILE A 110 -6.21 -16.98 28.23
C ILE A 110 -7.38 -17.85 28.70
N ASN A 111 -7.87 -17.60 29.92
CA ASN A 111 -9.08 -18.23 30.44
C ASN A 111 -10.32 -17.36 30.21
N PHE A 112 -11.52 -17.95 30.32
CA PHE A 112 -12.79 -17.25 30.12
C PHE A 112 -12.94 -15.96 30.95
N SER A 113 -12.38 -15.93 32.17
CA SER A 113 -12.42 -14.76 33.06
C SER A 113 -11.58 -13.57 32.59
N ASP A 114 -10.65 -13.77 31.65
CA ASP A 114 -9.72 -12.73 31.20
C ASP A 114 -10.23 -11.95 29.99
N TYR A 115 -11.22 -12.48 29.25
CA TYR A 115 -11.87 -11.76 28.15
C TYR A 115 -12.55 -10.47 28.60
N SER A 116 -13.16 -10.48 29.79
CA SER A 116 -13.81 -9.27 30.34
C SER A 116 -12.81 -8.16 30.66
N LYS A 117 -11.60 -8.52 31.12
CA LYS A 117 -10.51 -7.58 31.40
C LYS A 117 -9.93 -6.97 30.12
N MET A 118 -9.85 -7.77 29.05
CA MET A 118 -9.38 -7.30 27.74
C MET A 118 -10.31 -6.22 27.13
N GLY A 119 -11.61 -6.28 27.44
CA GLY A 119 -12.58 -5.27 27.03
C GLY A 119 -12.22 -3.83 27.45
N PHE A 120 -11.58 -3.65 28.61
CA PHE A 120 -11.15 -2.32 29.06
C PHE A 120 -10.05 -1.71 28.18
N PHE A 121 -9.20 -2.52 27.56
CA PHE A 121 -8.12 -2.08 26.67
C PHE A 121 -8.45 -2.23 25.18
N TYR A 122 -9.73 -2.40 24.85
CA TYR A 122 -10.16 -2.68 23.48
C TYR A 122 -9.68 -1.60 22.48
N GLY A 123 -9.80 -0.31 22.80
CA GLY A 123 -9.38 0.78 21.91
C GLY A 123 -7.90 0.73 21.54
N VAL A 124 -7.02 0.47 22.52
CA VAL A 124 -5.57 0.34 22.27
C VAL A 124 -5.27 -0.93 21.47
N SER A 125 -5.92 -2.04 21.81
CA SER A 125 -5.74 -3.30 21.07
C SER A 125 -6.18 -3.18 19.62
N TYR A 126 -7.31 -2.52 19.36
CA TYR A 126 -7.85 -2.29 18.03
C TYR A 126 -6.88 -1.43 17.20
N PHE A 127 -6.33 -0.37 17.79
CA PHE A 127 -5.34 0.49 17.14
C PHE A 127 -4.06 -0.26 16.76
N MET A 128 -3.57 -1.16 17.62
CA MET A 128 -2.42 -2.01 17.31
C MET A 128 -2.73 -3.04 16.23
N CYS A 129 -3.93 -3.64 16.26
CA CYS A 129 -4.40 -4.59 15.25
C CYS A 129 -4.57 -3.96 13.87
N SER A 130 -5.02 -2.71 13.78
CA SER A 130 -5.21 -2.00 12.51
C SER A 130 -3.91 -1.44 11.91
N MET A 131 -2.74 -1.94 12.36
CA MET A 131 -1.41 -1.43 11.97
C MET A 131 -1.33 0.10 12.12
N TRP A 132 -1.74 0.61 13.28
CA TRP A 132 -1.77 2.05 13.59
C TRP A 132 -2.61 2.88 12.59
N ASN A 133 -3.66 2.28 12.01
CA ASN A 133 -4.47 2.87 10.94
C ASN A 133 -3.68 3.34 9.71
N LEU A 134 -2.46 2.84 9.50
CA LEU A 134 -1.59 3.28 8.40
C LEU A 134 -2.19 2.93 7.02
N SER A 135 -2.88 1.80 6.92
CA SER A 135 -3.61 1.40 5.71
C SER A 135 -4.73 2.39 5.36
N TYR A 136 -5.49 2.85 6.36
CA TYR A 136 -6.53 3.87 6.16
C TYR A 136 -5.94 5.24 5.82
N LEU A 137 -4.86 5.64 6.49
CA LEU A 137 -4.17 6.90 6.21
C LEU A 137 -3.60 6.93 4.79
N SER A 138 -2.98 5.84 4.33
CA SER A 138 -2.43 5.77 2.97
C SER A 138 -3.52 5.74 1.91
N THR A 139 -4.59 4.97 2.11
CA THR A 139 -5.68 4.85 1.13
C THR A 139 -6.55 6.10 1.05
N MET A 140 -7.08 6.57 2.18
CA MET A 140 -7.97 7.75 2.22
C MET A 140 -7.21 9.07 2.20
N GLY A 141 -5.98 9.12 2.73
CA GLY A 141 -5.20 10.34 2.74
C GLY A 141 -4.52 10.62 1.41
N VAL A 142 -3.89 9.62 0.77
CA VAL A 142 -3.10 9.87 -0.45
C VAL A 142 -3.96 9.69 -1.70
N ASN A 143 -4.63 8.55 -1.86
CA ASN A 143 -5.30 8.23 -3.13
C ASN A 143 -6.57 9.06 -3.36
N TYR A 144 -7.32 9.37 -2.30
CA TYR A 144 -8.58 10.11 -2.42
C TYR A 144 -8.42 11.48 -3.09
N TYR A 145 -7.40 12.25 -2.70
CA TYR A 145 -7.21 13.59 -3.27
C TYR A 145 -6.85 13.54 -4.75
N PHE A 146 -6.01 12.59 -5.17
CA PHE A 146 -5.69 12.40 -6.58
C PHE A 146 -6.93 12.02 -7.40
N PHE A 147 -7.78 11.14 -6.88
CA PHE A 147 -9.02 10.77 -7.57
C PHE A 147 -10.02 11.92 -7.67
N VAL A 148 -10.21 12.70 -6.60
CA VAL A 148 -11.11 13.86 -6.62
C VAL A 148 -10.60 14.93 -7.62
N TYR A 149 -9.29 15.16 -7.65
CA TYR A 149 -8.71 16.09 -8.61
C TYR A 149 -8.83 15.60 -10.05
N SER A 150 -8.61 14.30 -10.29
CA SER A 150 -8.82 13.68 -11.59
C SER A 150 -10.25 13.84 -12.10
N GLY A 151 -11.25 13.64 -11.23
CA GLY A 151 -12.66 13.86 -11.60
C GLY A 151 -12.91 15.29 -12.05
N LYS A 152 -12.45 16.28 -11.27
CA LYS A 152 -12.59 17.70 -11.60
C LYS A 152 -11.88 18.09 -12.90
N LEU A 153 -10.71 17.51 -13.18
CA LEU A 153 -10.00 17.74 -14.44
C LEU A 153 -10.82 17.25 -15.62
N SER A 154 -11.39 16.04 -15.54
CA SER A 154 -12.20 15.50 -16.63
C SER A 154 -13.45 16.32 -16.92
N GLU A 155 -14.13 16.83 -15.88
CA GLU A 155 -15.34 17.62 -16.04
C GLU A 155 -15.04 19.04 -16.55
N LEU A 156 -14.06 19.72 -15.96
CA LEU A 156 -13.79 21.12 -16.26
C LEU A 156 -12.94 21.29 -17.50
N VAL A 157 -11.88 20.51 -17.65
CA VAL A 157 -10.91 20.69 -18.74
C VAL A 157 -11.40 19.95 -19.99
N ASP A 158 -11.61 18.64 -19.89
CA ASP A 158 -11.95 17.83 -21.06
C ASP A 158 -13.37 18.11 -21.52
N GLN A 159 -14.38 17.90 -20.66
CA GLN A 159 -15.79 18.10 -21.04
C GLN A 159 -16.21 19.58 -21.07
N GLY A 160 -15.50 20.47 -20.37
CA GLY A 160 -15.82 21.89 -20.30
C GLY A 160 -15.07 22.74 -21.32
N TRP A 161 -13.85 23.16 -20.95
CA TRP A 161 -13.06 24.13 -21.72
C TRP A 161 -12.68 23.62 -23.12
N SER A 162 -12.34 22.34 -23.25
CA SER A 162 -11.92 21.79 -24.54
C SER A 162 -13.07 21.76 -25.55
N GLU A 163 -14.30 21.45 -25.11
CA GLU A 163 -15.48 21.50 -25.97
C GLU A 163 -15.91 22.94 -26.29
N TYR A 164 -15.79 23.84 -25.31
CA TYR A 164 -16.08 25.26 -25.49
C TYR A 164 -15.14 25.94 -26.50
N PHE A 165 -13.85 25.60 -26.51
CA PHE A 165 -12.93 26.14 -27.52
C PHE A 165 -12.92 25.31 -28.81
N GLY A 166 -13.32 24.05 -28.74
CA GLY A 166 -13.30 23.12 -29.85
C GLY A 166 -14.62 23.07 -30.62
N SER A 167 -15.13 21.86 -30.78
CA SER A 167 -16.16 21.51 -31.76
C SER A 167 -17.51 22.22 -31.52
N GLN A 168 -17.94 22.38 -30.26
CA GLN A 168 -19.26 22.94 -29.98
C GLN A 168 -19.35 24.40 -30.40
N ASN A 169 -18.37 25.22 -30.02
CA ASN A 169 -18.38 26.65 -30.35
C ASN A 169 -18.07 26.90 -31.83
N LEU A 170 -17.20 26.09 -32.44
CA LEU A 170 -17.00 26.11 -33.88
C LEU A 170 -18.32 25.83 -34.63
N PHE A 171 -19.08 24.81 -34.23
CA PHE A 171 -20.38 24.50 -34.82
C PHE A 171 -21.37 25.68 -34.65
N ILE A 172 -21.44 26.28 -33.46
CA ILE A 172 -22.31 27.43 -33.19
C ILE A 172 -21.92 28.63 -34.05
N SER A 173 -20.63 28.91 -34.20
CA SER A 173 -20.12 30.02 -35.01
C SER A 173 -20.45 29.84 -36.49
N LEU A 174 -20.26 28.63 -37.03
CA LEU A 174 -20.58 28.28 -38.41
C LEU A 174 -22.08 28.34 -38.66
N LYS A 175 -22.91 27.83 -37.74
CA LYS A 175 -24.37 27.95 -37.83
C LYS A 175 -24.82 29.42 -37.87
N LYS A 176 -24.19 30.28 -37.08
CA LYS A 176 -24.51 31.72 -37.06
C LYS A 176 -24.13 32.41 -38.36
N SER A 177 -22.98 32.08 -38.94
CA SER A 177 -22.53 32.65 -40.22
C SER A 177 -23.38 32.15 -41.39
N THR A 178 -23.76 30.88 -41.43
CA THR A 178 -24.65 30.35 -42.48
C THR A 178 -26.04 30.97 -42.43
N LEU A 179 -26.63 31.16 -41.23
CA LEU A 179 -27.90 31.87 -41.07
C LEU A 179 -27.85 33.33 -41.54
N PHE A 180 -26.69 33.99 -41.40
CA PHE A 180 -26.50 35.35 -41.92
C PHE A 180 -26.41 35.36 -43.45
N LEU A 181 -25.63 34.45 -44.03
CA LEU A 181 -25.51 34.28 -45.48
C LEU A 181 -26.86 33.95 -46.12
N GLU A 182 -27.67 33.10 -45.50
CA GLU A 182 -29.01 32.75 -45.98
C GLU A 182 -29.90 34.01 -46.13
N LYS A 183 -29.84 34.94 -45.17
CA LYS A 183 -30.58 36.22 -45.27
C LYS A 183 -30.11 37.10 -46.42
N ILE A 184 -28.81 37.10 -46.73
CA ILE A 184 -28.26 37.82 -47.88
C ILE A 184 -28.77 37.19 -49.19
N PHE A 185 -28.72 35.86 -49.29
CA PHE A 185 -29.21 35.12 -50.45
C PHE A 185 -30.74 35.21 -50.64
N LEU A 186 -31.53 35.51 -49.61
CA LEU A 186 -32.96 35.78 -49.83
C LEU A 186 -33.22 37.09 -50.59
N ASN A 187 -32.28 38.04 -50.57
CA ASN A 187 -32.40 39.35 -51.25
C ASN A 187 -31.67 39.42 -52.62
N ASN A 188 -31.48 38.26 -53.27
CA ASN A 188 -30.63 38.07 -54.45
C ASN A 188 -30.68 39.18 -55.52
N ILE A 189 -31.86 39.58 -55.98
CA ILE A 189 -31.99 40.50 -57.14
C ILE A 189 -31.45 41.90 -56.83
N LYS A 190 -31.83 42.48 -55.68
CA LYS A 190 -31.37 43.83 -55.29
C LYS A 190 -29.85 43.88 -55.12
N ILE A 191 -29.29 42.86 -54.48
CA ILE A 191 -27.85 42.80 -54.20
C ILE A 191 -27.05 42.65 -55.50
N PHE A 192 -27.51 41.79 -56.42
CA PHE A 192 -26.85 41.59 -57.72
C PHE A 192 -26.77 42.90 -58.52
N LEU A 193 -27.88 43.65 -58.60
CA LEU A 193 -27.91 44.94 -59.30
C LEU A 193 -26.96 45.96 -58.66
N THR A 194 -26.92 46.04 -57.33
CA THR A 194 -26.01 46.97 -56.63
C THR A 194 -24.54 46.60 -56.82
N LEU A 195 -24.18 45.32 -56.84
CA LEU A 195 -22.81 44.87 -57.08
C LEU A 195 -22.33 45.19 -58.50
N LEU A 196 -23.21 45.05 -59.49
CA LEU A 196 -22.90 45.33 -60.89
C LEU A 196 -22.60 46.83 -61.10
N LEU A 197 -23.37 47.71 -60.46
CA LEU A 197 -23.11 49.16 -60.46
C LEU A 197 -21.75 49.51 -59.82
N ILE A 198 -21.44 48.94 -58.66
CA ILE A 198 -20.15 49.17 -57.98
C ILE A 198 -18.99 48.70 -58.86
N TRP A 199 -19.13 47.57 -59.55
CA TRP A 199 -18.11 47.06 -60.46
C TRP A 199 -17.86 48.00 -61.64
N ILE A 200 -18.92 48.55 -62.25
CA ILE A 200 -18.78 49.56 -63.32
C ILE A 200 -18.04 50.79 -62.80
N CYS A 201 -18.37 51.27 -61.60
CA CYS A 201 -17.66 52.39 -60.99
C CYS A 201 -16.17 52.08 -60.75
N LEU A 202 -15.83 50.88 -60.27
CA LEU A 202 -14.44 50.48 -60.08
C LEU A 202 -13.67 50.39 -61.40
N VAL A 203 -14.29 49.90 -62.48
CA VAL A 203 -13.70 49.87 -63.82
C VAL A 203 -13.47 51.28 -64.37
N TYR A 204 -14.28 52.26 -63.98
CA TYR A 204 -14.11 53.66 -64.39
C TYR A 204 -13.08 54.44 -63.56
N ILE A 205 -12.78 53.98 -62.35
CA ILE A 205 -11.81 54.60 -61.43
C ILE A 205 -10.39 54.09 -61.70
N TYR A 206 -10.24 52.91 -62.30
CA TYR A 206 -8.98 52.38 -62.84
C TYR A 206 -8.78 52.80 -64.29
#